data_AF-A0A7Y5RIR0-F1
#
_entry.id   AF-A0A7Y5RIR0-F1
#
_cell.length_a   1.000
_cell.length_b   1.000
_cell.length_c   1.000
_cell.angle_alpha   90.00
_cell.angle_beta   90.00
_cell.angle_gamma   90.00
#
_symmetry.space_group_name_H-M   'P 1'
#
loop_
_entity.id
_entity.type
_entity.pdbx_description
1 polymer ?
#
loop_
_entity_poly.entity_id
_entity_poly.type
_entity_poly.pdbx_seq_one_letter_code
_entity_poly.pdbx_strand_id
1 'polypeptide(L)'
;MSEPLSDPVPVPAPGPTNSLVDVTGLRVGHCTRDEPGWLTGVTVVVAPDDGVVAGVDVRGGGPGTRETDLLDPRNLVDRVNAIVLGGGSAFGLAAAEGVMAALADDGLGWPTAEPGQRVPIVPSAIRFDLG
;
A
#
# COMPACT_ATOMS: atom_id res chain seq x y z
N MET A 1 -42.84 11.70 -23.77
CA MET A 1 -42.18 10.39 -23.86
C MET A 1 -41.37 10.22 -22.59
N SER A 2 -41.77 9.29 -21.72
CA SER A 2 -41.01 8.91 -20.52
C SER A 2 -39.89 7.97 -20.95
N GLU A 3 -38.64 8.32 -20.69
CA GLU A 3 -37.54 7.38 -20.86
C GLU A 3 -37.76 6.18 -19.91
N PRO A 4 -37.55 4.94 -20.38
CA PRO A 4 -37.64 3.78 -19.50
C PRO A 4 -36.57 3.92 -18.40
N LEU A 5 -36.96 3.64 -17.15
CA LEU A 5 -35.98 3.45 -16.08
C LEU A 5 -34.97 2.41 -16.56
N SER A 6 -33.69 2.78 -16.60
CA SER A 6 -32.61 1.86 -16.93
C SER A 6 -32.63 0.68 -15.98
N ASP A 7 -32.41 -0.53 -16.50
CA ASP A 7 -32.23 -1.72 -15.67
C ASP A 7 -31.15 -1.47 -14.60
N PRO A 8 -31.31 -2.01 -13.38
CA PRO A 8 -30.31 -1.86 -12.33
C PRO A 8 -28.99 -2.45 -12.80
N VAL A 9 -27.90 -1.68 -12.66
CA VAL A 9 -26.55 -2.15 -12.93
C VAL A 9 -26.29 -3.38 -12.04
N PRO A 10 -25.91 -4.54 -12.61
CA PRO A 10 -25.62 -5.72 -11.82
C PRO A 10 -24.52 -5.42 -10.81
N VAL A 11 -24.79 -5.65 -9.53
CA VAL A 11 -23.75 -5.59 -8.49
C VAL A 11 -22.87 -6.83 -8.67
N PRO A 12 -21.56 -6.67 -8.91
CA PRO A 12 -20.66 -7.82 -9.02
C PRO A 12 -20.74 -8.66 -7.74
N ALA A 13 -20.82 -9.99 -7.90
CA ALA A 13 -20.65 -10.88 -6.76
C ALA A 13 -19.23 -10.71 -6.19
N PRO A 14 -19.06 -10.80 -4.85
CA PRO A 14 -17.72 -10.82 -4.25
C PRO A 14 -16.84 -11.94 -4.81
N GLY A 15 -15.53 -11.74 -4.70
CA GLY A 15 -14.55 -12.79 -4.96
C GLY A 15 -14.64 -13.95 -3.96
N PRO A 16 -13.83 -15.02 -4.16
CA PRO A 16 -13.90 -16.26 -3.38
C PRO A 16 -13.79 -16.08 -1.86
N THR A 17 -13.01 -15.11 -1.39
CA THR A 17 -12.83 -14.83 0.05
C THR A 17 -13.47 -13.51 0.48
N ASN A 18 -14.01 -12.74 -0.47
CA ASN A 18 -14.50 -11.38 -0.27
C ASN A 18 -13.42 -10.49 0.39
N SER A 19 -12.19 -10.57 -0.12
CA SER A 19 -11.04 -9.85 0.44
C SER A 19 -10.08 -9.35 -0.65
N LEU A 20 -9.13 -8.50 -0.25
CA LEU A 20 -8.16 -7.92 -1.19
C LEU A 20 -7.29 -9.00 -1.89
N VAL A 21 -7.03 -10.13 -1.22
CA VAL A 21 -6.18 -11.20 -1.77
C VAL A 21 -6.89 -12.08 -2.79
N ASP A 22 -8.18 -11.82 -3.08
CA ASP A 22 -8.84 -12.38 -4.27
C ASP A 22 -8.22 -11.83 -5.58
N VAL A 23 -7.46 -10.73 -5.51
CA VAL A 23 -6.60 -10.25 -6.59
C VAL A 23 -5.30 -11.07 -6.60
N THR A 24 -5.14 -11.91 -7.62
CA THR A 24 -3.99 -12.80 -7.78
C THR A 24 -2.64 -12.08 -7.59
N GLY A 25 -1.78 -12.64 -6.75
CA GLY A 25 -0.42 -12.15 -6.51
C GLY A 25 -0.31 -11.12 -5.38
N LEU A 26 -1.42 -10.46 -4.99
CA LEU A 26 -1.41 -9.61 -3.81
C LEU A 26 -1.37 -10.46 -2.54
N ARG A 27 -0.56 -10.01 -1.59
CA ARG A 27 -0.48 -10.58 -0.23
C ARG A 27 -0.72 -9.47 0.78
N VAL A 28 -1.24 -9.84 1.96
CA VAL A 28 -1.45 -8.89 3.06
C VAL A 28 -0.85 -9.49 4.33
N GLY A 29 -0.07 -8.68 5.05
CA GLY A 29 0.52 -9.03 6.34
C GLY A 29 0.14 -8.02 7.42
N HIS A 30 0.00 -8.50 8.65
CA HIS A 30 -0.29 -7.66 9.82
C HIS A 30 0.72 -7.95 10.92
N CYS A 31 1.16 -6.90 11.61
CA CYS A 31 1.88 -6.99 12.87
C CYS A 31 1.17 -6.09 13.88
N THR A 32 0.66 -6.68 14.95
CA THR A 32 -0.08 -5.99 16.01
C THR A 32 0.72 -6.06 17.30
N ARG A 33 0.67 -4.96 18.04
CA ARG A 33 1.32 -4.83 19.33
C ARG A 33 0.33 -4.33 20.36
N ASP A 34 -0.06 -5.22 21.26
CA ASP A 34 -1.20 -5.08 22.17
C ASP A 34 -0.87 -5.44 23.64
N GLU A 35 0.42 -5.53 23.99
CA GLU A 35 0.86 -5.66 25.38
C GLU A 35 0.61 -4.37 26.20
N PRO A 36 0.53 -4.42 27.54
CA PRO A 36 0.28 -3.24 28.37
C PRO A 36 1.18 -2.05 28.04
N GLY A 37 0.56 -0.90 27.77
CA GLY A 37 1.24 0.31 27.30
C GLY A 37 1.32 0.44 25.77
N TRP A 38 0.74 -0.49 25.01
CA TRP A 38 0.72 -0.47 23.55
C TRP A 38 -0.65 -0.88 23.00
N LEU A 39 -1.08 -0.17 21.96
CA LEU A 39 -2.22 -0.54 21.14
C LEU A 39 -2.05 0.00 19.72
N THR A 40 -1.13 -0.61 18.98
CA THR A 40 -0.75 -0.14 17.64
C THR A 40 -0.40 -1.30 16.72
N GLY A 41 -0.06 -1.01 15.47
CA GLY A 41 0.33 -2.02 14.51
C GLY A 41 0.57 -1.49 13.11
N VAL A 42 0.94 -2.41 12.23
CA VAL A 42 1.23 -2.16 10.82
C VAL A 42 0.53 -3.22 9.97
N THR A 43 -0.06 -2.77 8.87
CA THR A 43 -0.55 -3.60 7.78
C THR A 43 0.28 -3.31 6.54
N VAL A 44 0.71 -4.36 5.86
CA VAL A 44 1.46 -4.24 4.60
C VAL A 44 0.71 -4.99 3.52
N VAL A 45 0.41 -4.30 2.42
CA VAL A 45 -0.04 -4.92 1.17
C VAL A 45 1.21 -5.14 0.32
N VAL A 46 1.53 -6.39 0.00
CA VAL A 46 2.73 -6.77 -0.76
C VAL A 46 2.31 -7.16 -2.18
N ALA A 47 2.97 -6.55 -3.16
CA ALA A 47 2.77 -6.86 -4.57
C ALA A 47 3.39 -8.23 -4.95
N PRO A 48 3.03 -8.78 -6.12
CA PRO A 48 3.90 -9.74 -6.81
C PRO A 48 5.30 -9.16 -7.08
N ASP A 49 6.25 -10.03 -7.39
CA ASP A 49 7.69 -9.70 -7.49
C ASP A 49 7.99 -8.59 -8.52
N ASP A 50 7.19 -8.47 -9.58
CA ASP A 50 7.32 -7.42 -10.61
C ASP A 50 6.72 -6.07 -10.17
N GLY A 51 6.10 -6.01 -9.01
CA GLY A 51 5.39 -4.84 -8.50
C GLY A 51 4.06 -4.59 -9.21
N VAL A 52 3.28 -3.65 -8.69
CA VAL A 52 1.99 -3.24 -9.29
C VAL A 52 1.98 -1.77 -9.64
N VAL A 53 1.24 -1.41 -10.68
CA VAL A 53 0.93 0.00 -10.97
C VAL A 53 0.12 0.57 -9.80
N ALA A 54 0.49 1.77 -9.35
CA ALA A 54 -0.18 2.43 -8.24
C ALA A 54 -0.33 3.94 -8.48
N GLY A 55 -1.34 4.51 -7.83
CA GLY A 55 -1.58 5.95 -7.71
C GLY A 55 -2.08 6.25 -6.31
N VAL A 56 -2.10 7.52 -5.90
CA VAL A 56 -2.58 7.93 -4.58
C VAL A 56 -3.40 9.21 -4.65
N ASP A 57 -4.44 9.29 -3.83
CA ASP A 57 -5.23 10.50 -3.58
C ASP A 57 -5.31 10.74 -2.07
N VAL A 58 -4.68 11.82 -1.60
CA VAL A 58 -4.64 12.20 -0.19
C VAL A 58 -5.65 13.31 0.06
N ARG A 59 -6.76 12.96 0.72
CA ARG A 59 -7.92 13.87 0.89
C ARG A 59 -8.05 14.51 2.26
N GLY A 60 -7.34 14.00 3.27
CA GLY A 60 -7.37 14.53 4.63
C GLY A 60 -6.48 15.77 4.79
N GLY A 61 -6.88 16.71 5.66
CA GLY A 61 -6.13 17.96 5.89
C GLY A 61 -4.88 17.82 6.78
N GLY A 62 -4.70 16.68 7.46
CA GLY A 62 -3.53 16.38 8.29
C GLY A 62 -2.90 15.04 7.90
N PRO A 63 -2.33 14.92 6.68
CA PRO A 63 -1.76 13.66 6.23
C PRO A 63 -0.42 13.36 6.91
N GLY A 64 -0.16 12.08 7.16
CA GLY A 64 1.18 11.57 7.39
C GLY A 64 1.46 10.51 6.35
N THR A 65 2.33 10.83 5.40
CA THR A 65 2.61 9.98 4.25
C THR A 65 4.09 9.92 3.93
N ARG A 66 4.49 8.89 3.20
CA ARG A 66 5.82 8.71 2.63
C ARG A 66 5.69 8.31 1.17
N GLU A 67 6.58 8.83 0.33
CA GLU A 67 6.75 8.46 -1.09
C GLU A 67 5.52 8.66 -1.99
N THR A 68 4.59 9.54 -1.59
CA THR A 68 3.39 9.84 -2.39
C THR A 68 3.72 10.57 -3.69
N ASP A 69 4.73 11.44 -3.70
CA ASP A 69 5.14 12.16 -4.91
C ASP A 69 5.56 11.21 -6.04
N LEU A 70 6.17 10.06 -5.72
CA LEU A 70 6.58 9.06 -6.72
C LEU A 70 5.38 8.50 -7.50
N LEU A 71 4.17 8.57 -6.95
CA LEU A 71 2.95 8.03 -7.53
C LEU A 71 2.21 9.02 -8.43
N ASP A 72 2.76 10.22 -8.64
CA ASP A 72 2.28 11.09 -9.71
C ASP A 72 2.53 10.42 -11.07
N PRO A 73 1.52 10.28 -11.94
CA PRO A 73 1.64 9.55 -13.20
C PRO A 73 2.64 10.17 -14.20
N ARG A 74 3.20 11.35 -13.91
CA ARG A 74 4.25 12.00 -14.71
C ARG A 74 5.66 11.60 -14.29
N ASN A 75 5.81 10.92 -13.16
CA ASN A 75 7.10 10.54 -12.62
C ASN A 75 7.60 9.20 -13.18
N LEU A 76 8.87 8.92 -12.91
CA LEU A 76 9.59 7.78 -13.48
C LEU A 76 9.09 6.42 -12.95
N VAL A 77 8.71 6.38 -11.68
CA VAL A 77 8.32 5.15 -10.99
C VAL A 77 6.90 4.78 -11.42
N ASP A 78 6.77 3.64 -12.08
CA ASP A 78 5.52 3.12 -12.62
C ASP A 78 4.95 1.96 -11.79
N ARG A 79 5.73 1.43 -10.85
CA ARG A 79 5.38 0.28 -10.01
C ARG A 79 5.84 0.42 -8.58
N VAL A 80 5.01 -0.11 -7.67
CA VAL A 80 5.31 -0.21 -6.23
C VAL A 80 5.44 -1.66 -5.82
N ASN A 81 6.25 -1.92 -4.79
CA ASN A 81 6.51 -3.27 -4.29
C ASN A 81 5.64 -3.60 -3.07
N ALA A 82 5.32 -2.59 -2.26
CA ALA A 82 4.40 -2.73 -1.13
C ALA A 82 3.74 -1.40 -0.79
N ILE A 83 2.64 -1.44 -0.05
CA ILE A 83 2.01 -0.28 0.59
C ILE A 83 1.95 -0.54 2.09
N VAL A 84 2.37 0.44 2.89
CA VAL A 84 2.38 0.35 4.35
C VAL A 84 1.30 1.25 4.95
N LEU A 85 0.46 0.66 5.81
CA LEU A 85 -0.56 1.35 6.60
C LEU A 85 -0.25 1.11 8.08
N GLY A 86 -0.08 2.16 8.88
CA GLY A 86 0.37 2.00 10.27
C GLY A 86 -0.26 2.97 11.27
N GLY A 87 -0.18 2.60 12.54
CA GLY A 87 -0.38 3.52 13.67
C GLY A 87 0.86 4.39 13.94
N GLY A 88 0.91 5.04 15.10
CA GLY A 88 2.07 5.77 15.60
C GLY A 88 2.20 7.21 15.11
N SER A 89 1.18 7.75 14.42
CA SER A 89 1.26 9.07 13.77
C SER A 89 2.52 9.16 12.87
N ALA A 90 3.08 10.34 12.67
CA ALA A 90 4.26 10.55 11.82
C ALA A 90 5.47 9.65 12.20
N PHE A 91 5.62 9.26 13.48
CA PHE A 91 6.68 8.33 13.90
C PHE A 91 6.52 6.94 13.28
N GLY A 92 5.28 6.51 13.03
CA GLY A 92 4.96 5.22 12.41
C GLY A 92 5.46 5.07 10.98
N LEU A 93 5.81 6.17 10.29
CA LEU A 93 6.40 6.11 8.95
C LEU A 93 7.73 5.33 8.93
N ALA A 94 8.40 5.19 10.08
CA ALA A 94 9.59 4.35 10.23
C ALA A 94 9.34 2.87 9.89
N ALA A 95 8.10 2.38 10.00
CA ALA A 95 7.77 1.00 9.63
C ALA A 95 8.05 0.69 8.15
N ALA A 96 7.98 1.71 7.28
CA ALA A 96 8.27 1.56 5.86
C ALA A 96 9.73 1.14 5.60
N GLU A 97 10.67 1.58 6.44
CA GLU A 97 12.08 1.26 6.31
C GLU A 97 12.34 -0.25 6.48
N GLY A 98 11.69 -0.87 7.47
CA GLY A 98 11.78 -2.32 7.67
C GLY A 98 11.20 -3.11 6.49
N VAL A 99 10.13 -2.62 5.86
CA VAL A 99 9.55 -3.24 4.66
C VAL A 99 10.48 -3.06 3.46
N MET A 100 11.08 -1.88 3.28
CA MET A 100 12.09 -1.66 2.23
C MET A 100 13.27 -2.60 2.41
N ALA A 101 13.81 -2.74 3.62
CA ALA A 101 14.94 -3.63 3.90
C ALA A 101 14.61 -5.09 3.55
N ALA A 102 13.46 -5.60 3.98
CA ALA A 102 13.03 -6.96 3.67
C ALA A 102 12.87 -7.20 2.15
N LEU A 103 12.26 -6.25 1.43
CA LEU A 103 12.14 -6.33 -0.03
C LEU A 103 13.51 -6.29 -0.72
N ALA A 104 14.43 -5.47 -0.24
CA ALA A 104 15.79 -5.39 -0.78
C ALA A 104 16.57 -6.69 -0.56
N ASP A 105 16.44 -7.31 0.62
CA ASP A 105 17.04 -8.61 0.94
C ASP A 105 16.52 -9.73 0.01
N ASP A 106 15.24 -9.65 -0.38
CA ASP A 106 14.61 -10.55 -1.36
C ASP A 106 14.99 -10.21 -2.82
N GLY A 107 15.80 -9.17 -3.05
CA GLY A 107 16.16 -8.70 -4.39
C GLY A 107 14.99 -8.07 -5.16
N LEU A 108 13.95 -7.63 -4.46
CA LEU A 108 12.77 -6.99 -5.02
C LEU A 108 12.93 -5.47 -5.00
N GLY A 109 12.37 -4.81 -6.01
CA GLY A 109 12.41 -3.36 -6.12
C GLY A 109 12.31 -2.86 -7.55
N TRP A 110 12.17 -1.54 -7.69
CA TRP A 110 12.16 -0.85 -8.97
C TRP A 110 13.58 -0.82 -9.55
N PRO A 111 13.78 -1.20 -10.83
CA PRO A 111 15.11 -1.34 -11.43
C PRO A 111 15.80 0.01 -11.64
N THR A 112 17.03 0.19 -11.14
CA THR A 112 17.78 1.43 -11.38
C THR A 112 18.57 1.37 -12.70
N ALA A 113 19.33 2.43 -12.99
CA ALA A 113 20.18 2.48 -14.20
C ALA A 113 21.29 1.42 -14.19
N GLU A 114 21.72 0.96 -13.01
CA GLU A 114 22.76 -0.05 -12.87
C GLU A 114 22.14 -1.46 -12.97
N PRO A 115 22.63 -2.33 -13.87
CA PRO A 115 22.09 -3.68 -14.03
C PRO A 115 22.09 -4.48 -12.72
N GLY A 116 20.92 -4.99 -12.36
CA GLY A 116 20.75 -5.81 -11.15
C GLY A 116 20.58 -5.01 -9.86
N GLN A 117 20.75 -3.68 -9.87
CA GLN A 117 20.42 -2.85 -8.73
C GLN A 117 18.94 -2.48 -8.74
N ARG A 118 18.30 -2.64 -7.57
CA ARG A 118 16.87 -2.36 -7.37
C ARG A 118 16.68 -1.52 -6.12
N VAL A 119 15.67 -0.66 -6.16
CA VAL A 119 15.25 0.16 -5.02
C VAL A 119 13.79 -0.14 -4.72
N PRO A 120 13.46 -0.74 -3.57
CA PRO A 120 12.08 -0.94 -3.16
C PRO A 120 11.30 0.38 -3.11
N ILE A 121 10.10 0.39 -3.70
CA ILE A 121 9.19 1.53 -3.63
C ILE A 121 8.05 1.17 -2.69
N VAL A 122 7.97 1.88 -1.56
CA VAL A 122 7.07 1.55 -0.45
C VAL A 122 6.30 2.79 0.03
N PRO A 123 5.29 3.23 -0.73
CA PRO A 123 4.42 4.32 -0.30
C PRO A 123 3.71 3.96 1.00
N SER A 124 3.59 4.93 1.89
CA SER A 124 3.04 4.68 3.23
C SER A 124 2.07 5.76 3.66
N ALA A 125 1.07 5.37 4.45
CA ALA A 125 0.16 6.28 5.13
C ALA A 125 -0.03 5.84 6.58
N ILE A 126 -0.09 6.81 7.49
CA ILE A 126 -0.23 6.54 8.92
C ILE A 126 -1.51 7.17 9.49
N ARG A 127 -1.94 6.63 10.63
CA ARG A 127 -3.00 7.22 11.46
C ARG A 127 -2.45 7.60 12.83
N PHE A 128 -3.17 8.48 13.51
CA PHE A 128 -2.90 8.80 14.90
C PHE A 128 -3.53 7.76 15.83
N ASP A 129 -2.71 7.07 16.61
CA ASP A 129 -3.14 6.20 17.72
C ASP A 129 -2.15 6.24 18.90
N LEU A 130 -1.49 7.39 19.11
CA LEU A 130 -0.59 7.59 20.26
C LEU A 130 -1.36 7.54 21.59
N GLY A 131 -0.82 6.81 22.57
CA GLY A 131 -1.39 6.66 23.91
C GLY A 131 -0.78 5.49 24.67
#